data_AF-A0A542LJ48-F1
#
_entry.id   AF-A0A542LJ48-F1
#
_cell.length_a   1.000
_cell.length_b   1.000
_cell.length_c   1.000
_cell.angle_alpha   90.00
_cell.angle_beta   90.00
_cell.angle_gamma   90.00
#
_symmetry.space_group_name_H-M   'P 1'
#
loop_
_entity.id
_entity.type
_entity.pdbx_description
1 polymer ?
#
loop_
_entity_poly.entity_id
_entity_poly.type
_entity_poly.pdbx_seq_one_letter_code
_entity_poly.pdbx_strand_id
1 'polypeptide(L)'
;MMRPTYRNLGGTGGWRKPSVSICSGPSGPQGNPRFYKYYWRVFSLESPWEDRDFFSYAPVLCNADCQREVQRLLEKRLSCMIYGFKRPRKDPGNPWDMTHARWAGIAFAVSWEEDTDPVVEGGHR
;
A
#
# COMPACT_ATOMS: atom_id res chain seq x y z
N MET A 1 9.92 -7.94 8.29
CA MET A 1 9.16 -7.79 7.03
C MET A 1 9.53 -8.93 6.10
N MET A 2 8.55 -9.63 5.53
CA MET A 2 8.82 -10.70 4.56
C MET A 2 9.25 -10.08 3.22
N ARG A 3 10.32 -10.58 2.59
CA ARG A 3 10.84 -9.99 1.35
C ARG A 3 9.98 -10.37 0.14
N PRO A 4 9.78 -9.47 -0.84
CA PRO A 4 9.01 -9.75 -2.05
C PRO A 4 9.85 -10.62 -2.99
N THR A 5 9.79 -11.93 -2.79
CA THR A 5 10.48 -12.90 -3.65
C THR A 5 9.52 -14.02 -4.03
N TYR A 6 9.67 -14.59 -5.22
CA TYR A 6 8.88 -15.72 -5.69
C TYR A 6 8.98 -16.91 -4.75
N ARG A 7 10.17 -17.10 -4.15
CA ARG A 7 10.40 -18.12 -3.11
C ARG A 7 9.47 -17.90 -1.91
N ASN A 8 9.37 -16.67 -1.41
CA ASN A 8 8.51 -16.37 -0.27
C ASN A 8 7.03 -16.44 -0.64
N LEU A 9 6.67 -16.02 -1.86
CA LEU A 9 5.31 -16.10 -2.38
C LEU A 9 4.83 -17.56 -2.54
N GLY A 10 5.71 -18.47 -2.95
CA GLY A 10 5.40 -19.91 -3.03
C GLY A 10 5.20 -20.57 -1.67
N GLY A 11 5.73 -19.97 -0.59
CA GLY A 11 5.62 -20.48 0.78
C GLY A 11 4.30 -20.14 1.48
N THR A 12 3.51 -19.18 1.00
CA THR A 12 2.35 -18.62 1.73
C THR A 12 1.01 -19.33 1.50
N GLY A 13 0.97 -20.50 0.85
CA GLY A 13 -0.31 -21.21 0.67
C GLY A 13 -0.32 -22.44 -0.23
N GLY A 14 0.82 -22.82 -0.83
CA GLY A 14 0.89 -23.86 -1.83
C GLY A 14 0.12 -23.49 -3.11
N TRP A 15 0.54 -24.05 -4.23
CA TRP A 15 0.01 -23.75 -5.56
C TRP A 15 -1.49 -24.07 -5.77
N ARG A 16 -2.19 -24.57 -4.74
CA ARG A 16 -3.57 -25.07 -4.84
C ARG A 16 -4.64 -24.05 -4.45
N LYS A 17 -4.32 -22.99 -3.69
CA LYS A 17 -5.26 -21.90 -3.36
C LYS A 17 -4.51 -20.56 -3.35
N PRO A 18 -5.00 -19.53 -4.06
CA PRO A 18 -4.38 -18.21 -4.01
C PRO A 18 -4.49 -17.64 -2.59
N SER A 19 -3.41 -17.00 -2.13
CA SER A 19 -3.30 -16.40 -0.80
C SER A 19 -2.96 -14.92 -0.91
N VAL A 20 -3.61 -14.07 -0.10
CA VAL A 20 -3.22 -12.67 0.08
C VAL A 20 -2.52 -12.54 1.43
N SER A 21 -1.30 -12.01 1.44
CA SER A 21 -0.51 -11.82 2.67
C SER A 21 -0.16 -10.36 2.88
N ILE A 22 -0.51 -9.79 4.03
CA ILE A 22 -0.03 -8.45 4.41
C ILE A 22 1.34 -8.60 5.07
N CYS A 23 2.39 -8.19 4.36
CA CYS A 23 3.78 -8.45 4.75
C CYS A 23 4.44 -7.27 5.47
N SER A 24 3.85 -6.09 5.37
CA SER A 24 4.22 -4.90 6.14
C SER A 24 3.13 -3.83 6.10
N GLY A 25 3.24 -2.91 7.05
CA GLY A 25 2.32 -1.79 7.16
C GLY A 25 1.04 -2.17 7.90
N PRO A 26 0.04 -1.28 7.86
CA PRO A 26 -1.23 -1.50 8.52
C PRO A 26 -2.07 -2.53 7.75
N SER A 27 -3.01 -3.18 8.44
CA SER A 27 -3.95 -4.14 7.81
C SER A 27 -4.97 -3.48 6.88
N GLY A 28 -5.08 -2.16 6.92
CA GLY A 28 -5.95 -1.31 6.11
C GLY A 28 -5.80 0.15 6.52
N PRO A 29 -6.48 1.08 5.84
CA PRO A 29 -6.53 2.48 6.27
C PRO A 29 -7.27 2.60 7.61
N GLN A 30 -6.77 3.45 8.50
CA GLN A 30 -7.28 3.60 9.88
C GLN A 30 -7.18 5.05 10.35
N GLY A 31 -8.04 5.44 11.30
CA GLY A 31 -8.03 6.77 11.91
C GLY A 31 -8.64 7.85 11.03
N ASN A 32 -8.28 9.11 11.26
CA ASN A 32 -8.83 10.24 10.50
C ASN A 32 -8.23 10.30 9.07
N PRO A 33 -9.04 10.25 8.00
CA PRO A 33 -8.58 10.30 6.62
C PRO A 33 -7.80 11.57 6.25
N ARG A 34 -8.05 12.69 6.94
CA ARG A 34 -7.34 13.95 6.75
C ARG A 34 -5.90 13.92 7.26
N PHE A 35 -5.58 12.95 8.13
CA PHE A 35 -4.24 12.83 8.65
C PHE A 35 -3.39 12.16 7.58
N TYR A 36 -3.45 10.84 7.46
CA TYR A 36 -2.54 10.11 6.58
C TYR A 36 -3.21 9.65 5.28
N LYS A 37 -2.44 9.67 4.19
CA LYS A 37 -2.74 8.91 2.97
C LYS A 37 -2.03 7.57 3.03
N TYR A 38 -2.74 6.51 2.66
CA TYR A 38 -2.24 5.14 2.66
C TYR A 38 -1.87 4.72 1.25
N TYR A 39 -0.74 4.04 1.12
CA TYR A 39 -0.19 3.59 -0.13
C TYR A 39 0.22 2.14 -0.03
N TRP A 40 0.13 1.45 -1.15
CA TRP A 40 0.34 0.02 -1.21
C TRP A 40 1.25 -0.35 -2.38
N ARG A 41 1.97 -1.45 -2.22
CA ARG A 41 2.60 -2.18 -3.32
C ARG A 41 2.19 -3.63 -3.23
N VAL A 42 1.89 -4.22 -4.38
CA VAL A 42 1.45 -5.61 -4.48
C VAL A 42 2.49 -6.38 -5.27
N PHE A 43 3.06 -7.42 -4.64
CA PHE A 43 3.99 -8.34 -5.27
C PHE A 43 3.27 -9.65 -5.61
N SER A 44 3.48 -10.17 -6.81
CA SER A 44 2.88 -11.41 -7.30
C SER A 44 3.81 -12.13 -8.28
N LEU A 45 3.39 -13.27 -8.81
CA LEU A 45 4.12 -13.96 -9.89
C LEU A 45 4.21 -13.15 -11.20
N GLU A 46 3.40 -12.09 -11.35
CA GLU A 46 3.48 -11.17 -12.50
C GLU A 46 4.44 -9.99 -12.25
N SER A 47 4.99 -9.84 -11.04
CA SER A 47 5.89 -8.72 -10.71
C SER A 47 7.28 -8.93 -11.34
N PRO A 48 7.81 -7.98 -12.12
CA PRO A 48 9.09 -8.19 -12.81
C PRO A 48 10.33 -8.01 -11.91
N TRP A 49 10.14 -7.47 -10.69
CA TRP A 49 11.24 -7.18 -9.75
C TRP A 49 11.04 -7.89 -8.42
N GLU A 50 12.12 -8.40 -7.85
CA GLU A 50 12.18 -8.98 -6.50
C GLU A 50 12.98 -8.09 -5.52
N ASP A 51 12.82 -8.36 -4.23
CA ASP A 51 13.57 -7.76 -3.12
C ASP A 51 13.66 -6.22 -3.18
N ARG A 52 14.87 -5.65 -3.28
CA ARG A 52 15.08 -4.20 -3.24
C ARG A 52 14.54 -3.50 -4.48
N ASP A 53 14.68 -4.11 -5.64
CA ASP A 53 14.26 -3.52 -6.91
C ASP A 53 12.73 -3.39 -6.95
N PHE A 54 12.01 -4.32 -6.34
CA PHE A 54 10.56 -4.17 -6.13
C PHE A 54 10.23 -2.87 -5.41
N PHE A 55 10.92 -2.54 -4.31
CA PHE A 55 10.64 -1.31 -3.58
C PHE A 55 11.13 -0.03 -4.28
N SER A 56 12.02 -0.15 -5.26
CA SER A 56 12.46 0.99 -6.07
C SER A 56 11.51 1.26 -7.24
N TYR A 57 11.05 0.20 -7.92
CA TYR A 57 10.42 0.32 -9.24
C TYR A 57 8.94 -0.09 -9.27
N ALA A 58 8.44 -0.87 -8.31
CA ALA A 58 7.05 -1.30 -8.33
C ALA A 58 6.10 -0.10 -8.17
N PRO A 59 4.97 -0.12 -8.91
CA PRO A 59 3.99 0.95 -8.85
C PRO A 59 3.45 1.12 -7.43
N VAL A 60 3.28 2.38 -7.03
CA VAL A 60 2.65 2.73 -5.76
C VAL A 60 1.17 2.94 -6.02
N LEU A 61 0.33 2.18 -5.32
CA LEU A 61 -1.12 2.15 -5.50
C LEU A 61 -1.83 2.91 -4.37
N CYS A 62 -2.95 3.55 -4.69
CA CYS A 62 -3.92 4.03 -3.71
C CYS A 62 -4.75 2.86 -3.15
N ASN A 63 -5.66 3.15 -2.21
CA ASN A 63 -6.47 2.10 -1.59
C ASN A 63 -7.35 1.36 -2.62
N ALA A 64 -8.06 2.11 -3.46
CA ALA A 64 -8.96 1.55 -4.47
C ALA A 64 -8.20 0.71 -5.51
N ASP A 65 -7.05 1.21 -5.97
CA ASP A 65 -6.23 0.49 -6.95
C ASP A 65 -5.61 -0.77 -6.35
N CYS A 66 -5.23 -0.75 -5.07
CA CYS A 66 -4.77 -1.95 -4.37
C CYS A 66 -5.87 -3.01 -4.27
N GLN A 67 -7.09 -2.61 -3.90
CA GLN A 67 -8.24 -3.54 -3.85
C GLN A 67 -8.52 -4.16 -5.21
N ARG A 68 -8.53 -3.34 -6.28
CA ARG A 68 -8.72 -3.80 -7.65
C ARG A 68 -7.63 -4.76 -8.10
N GLU A 69 -6.37 -4.45 -7.80
CA GLU A 69 -5.24 -5.30 -8.18
C GLU A 69 -5.25 -6.64 -7.44
N VAL A 70 -5.54 -6.64 -6.14
CA VAL A 70 -5.69 -7.88 -5.36
C VAL A 70 -6.82 -8.73 -5.91
N GLN A 71 -7.99 -8.12 -6.19
CA GLN A 71 -9.13 -8.83 -6.78
C GLN A 71 -8.77 -9.46 -8.14
N ARG A 72 -8.11 -8.69 -9.03
CA ARG A 72 -7.63 -9.16 -10.33
C ARG A 72 -6.70 -10.37 -10.20
N LEU A 73 -5.77 -10.34 -9.25
CA LEU A 73 -4.83 -11.44 -9.02
C LEU A 73 -5.55 -12.70 -8.49
N LEU A 74 -6.50 -12.52 -7.56
CA LEU A 74 -7.30 -13.62 -7.04
C LEU A 74 -8.17 -14.30 -8.11
N GLU A 75 -8.78 -13.53 -9.00
CA GLU A 75 -9.53 -14.04 -10.16
C GLU A 75 -8.65 -14.88 -11.08
N LYS A 76 -7.38 -14.48 -11.25
CA LYS A 76 -6.35 -15.25 -11.97
C LYS A 76 -5.77 -16.43 -11.18
N ARG A 77 -6.25 -16.70 -9.96
CA ARG A 77 -5.70 -17.71 -9.05
C ARG A 77 -4.23 -17.47 -8.68
N LEU A 78 -3.81 -16.22 -8.63
CA LEU A 78 -2.47 -15.82 -8.22
C LEU A 78 -2.46 -15.36 -6.76
N SER A 79 -1.49 -15.86 -6.01
CA SER A 79 -1.17 -15.34 -4.67
C SER A 79 -0.48 -13.97 -4.79
N CYS A 80 -0.61 -13.16 -3.75
CA CYS A 80 0.09 -11.88 -3.66
C CYS A 80 0.51 -11.51 -2.24
N MET A 81 1.52 -10.65 -2.17
CA MET A 81 2.07 -10.07 -0.96
C MET A 81 1.87 -8.55 -1.00
N ILE A 82 1.30 -7.99 0.07
CA ILE A 82 0.95 -6.58 0.16
C ILE A 82 1.91 -5.87 1.12
N TYR A 83 2.40 -4.72 0.67
CA TYR A 83 3.30 -3.85 1.42
C TYR A 83 2.67 -2.48 1.57
N GLY A 84 2.19 -2.18 2.77
CA GLY A 84 1.56 -0.91 3.11
C GLY A 84 2.54 0.09 3.70
N PHE A 85 2.38 1.35 3.34
CA PHE A 85 3.00 2.49 4.03
C PHE A 85 2.05 3.69 4.00
N LYS A 86 2.33 4.69 4.83
CA LYS A 86 1.49 5.89 4.91
C LYS A 86 2.34 7.15 4.83
N ARG A 87 1.79 8.20 4.22
CA ARG A 87 2.41 9.53 4.17
C ARG A 87 1.51 10.54 4.86
N PRO A 88 2.10 11.49 5.61
CA PRO A 88 1.31 12.57 6.14
C PRO A 88 0.71 13.42 5.02
N ARG A 89 -0.55 13.83 5.10
CA ARG A 89 -1.19 14.79 4.17
C ARG A 89 -0.84 16.25 4.47
N LYS A 90 -0.85 17.10 3.44
CA LYS A 90 -0.83 18.56 3.61
C LYS A 90 -2.24 19.12 3.89
N ASP A 91 -2.96 18.53 4.84
CA ASP A 91 -4.34 18.92 5.13
C ASP A 91 -4.41 19.92 6.30
N PRO A 92 -5.09 21.08 6.20
CA PRO A 92 -5.20 22.00 7.32
C PRO A 92 -5.93 21.41 8.54
N GLY A 93 -6.70 20.33 8.36
CA GLY A 93 -7.35 19.61 9.45
C GLY A 93 -6.45 18.59 10.17
N ASN A 94 -5.19 18.44 9.75
CA ASN A 94 -4.24 17.58 10.47
C ASN A 94 -3.62 18.31 11.68
N PRO A 95 -3.27 17.62 12.77
CA PRO A 95 -2.76 18.24 13.99
C PRO A 95 -1.24 18.47 13.98
N TRP A 96 -0.58 18.39 12.82
CA TRP A 96 0.88 18.37 12.75
C TRP A 96 1.46 19.76 12.61
N ASP A 97 2.50 20.02 13.42
CA ASP A 97 3.44 21.07 13.11
C ASP A 97 4.32 20.61 11.93
N MET A 98 4.01 21.15 10.76
CA MET A 98 4.69 20.83 9.49
C MET A 98 6.14 21.34 9.44
N THR A 99 6.54 22.23 10.34
CA THR A 99 7.91 22.76 10.44
C THR A 99 8.80 21.92 11.35
N HIS A 100 8.21 21.00 12.11
CA HIS A 100 8.94 20.16 13.05
C HIS A 100 9.97 19.26 12.35
N ALA A 101 11.18 19.16 12.92
CA ALA A 101 12.31 18.41 12.34
C ALA A 101 12.01 16.94 12.01
N ARG A 102 11.03 16.33 12.68
CA ARG A 102 10.53 14.97 12.39
C ARG A 102 10.06 14.76 10.94
N TRP A 103 9.70 15.85 10.26
CA TRP A 103 9.21 15.85 8.90
C TRP A 103 10.30 16.19 7.88
N ALA A 104 11.51 16.47 8.32
CA ALA A 104 12.63 16.74 7.42
C ALA A 104 12.86 15.53 6.50
N GLY A 105 12.82 15.77 5.19
CA GLY A 105 12.97 14.72 4.17
C GLY A 105 11.76 13.81 3.96
N ILE A 106 10.64 14.04 4.66
CA ILE A 106 9.42 13.24 4.47
C ILE A 106 8.61 13.78 3.29
N ALA A 107 8.27 12.88 2.36
CA ALA A 107 7.33 13.19 1.29
C ALA A 107 5.90 13.20 1.84
N PHE A 108 5.24 14.36 1.76
CA PHE A 108 3.83 14.49 2.11
C PHE A 108 2.92 14.13 0.94
N ALA A 109 1.74 13.60 1.26
CA ALA A 109 0.63 13.47 0.33
C ALA A 109 -0.13 14.81 0.22
N VAL A 110 -0.94 14.92 -0.83
CA VAL A 110 -1.89 16.03 -1.00
C VAL A 110 -2.91 16.07 0.14
N SER A 111 -3.58 17.21 0.31
CA SER A 111 -4.69 17.34 1.27
C SER A 111 -5.81 16.35 0.94
N TRP A 112 -6.76 16.17 1.86
CA TRP A 112 -7.93 15.34 1.61
C TRP A 112 -8.79 15.86 0.45
N GLU A 113 -9.01 17.17 0.39
CA GLU A 113 -9.88 17.81 -0.61
C GLU A 113 -9.29 17.72 -2.02
N GLU A 114 -7.97 17.83 -2.15
CA GLU A 114 -7.26 17.74 -3.44
C GLU A 114 -7.04 16.30 -3.91
N ASP A 115 -7.28 15.31 -3.05
CA ASP A 115 -7.05 13.92 -3.38
C ASP A 115 -8.15 13.41 -4.31
N THR A 116 -7.80 13.09 -5.55
CA THR A 116 -8.77 12.60 -6.56
C THR A 116 -8.96 11.09 -6.52
N ASP A 117 -8.28 10.36 -5.63
CA ASP A 117 -8.45 8.91 -5.54
C ASP A 117 -9.87 8.55 -5.08
N PRO A 118 -10.41 7.39 -5.50
CA PRO A 118 -11.74 6.97 -5.06
C PRO A 118 -11.80 6.74 -3.55
N VAL A 119 -12.93 7.13 -2.95
CA VAL A 119 -13.19 6.86 -1.53
C VAL A 119 -13.49 5.38 -1.32
N VAL A 120 -12.79 4.76 -0.37
CA VAL A 120 -13.02 3.39 0.09
C VAL A 120 -13.72 3.37 1.46
N GLU A 121 -14.10 2.16 1.91
CA GLU A 121 -14.67 1.95 3.24
C GLU A 121 -13.80 2.58 4.35
N GLY A 122 -14.44 3.20 5.34
CA GLY A 122 -13.77 4.02 6.35
C GLY A 122 -13.51 5.46 5.90
N GLY A 123 -13.93 5.84 4.69
CA GLY A 123 -13.87 7.22 4.22
C GLY A 123 -12.47 7.68 3.86
N HIS A 124 -11.58 6.76 3.49
CA HIS A 124 -10.22 7.06 3.03
C HIS A 124 -10.14 7.09 1.50
N ARG A 125 -9.18 7.85 0.97
CA ARG A 125 -8.79 7.97 -0.44
C ARG A 125 -7.35 7.46 -0.50
#